data_AF-A0A0V0GLX5-F1
#
_entry.id   AF-A0A0V0GLX5-F1
#
_cell.length_a   1.000
_cell.length_b   1.000
_cell.length_c   1.000
_cell.angle_alpha   90.00
_cell.angle_beta   90.00
_cell.angle_gamma   90.00
#
_symmetry.space_group_name_H-M   'P 1'
#
loop_
_entity.id
_entity.type
_entity.pdbx_description
1 polymer ?
#
loop_
_entity_poly.entity_id
_entity_poly.type
_entity_poly.pdbx_seq_one_letter_code
_entity_poly.pdbx_strand_id
1 'polypeptide(L)'
;MSEDHSKNNLGSRAEEYLDSIVCKNLEMCVEVLRQSENLLPLADELKIVSRCIDAVASKACVEQIASSFSRLEYSSSGRLHMSKQANCEGDWWIEDLSVLRIDLYQ
;
A
#
# COMPACT_ATOMS: atom_id res chain seq x y z
N MET A 1 -27.39 10.42 -18.85
CA MET A 1 -27.08 9.00 -18.61
C MET A 1 -26.97 8.85 -17.10
N SER A 2 -28.05 8.41 -16.45
CA SER A 2 -28.09 8.31 -14.99
C SER A 2 -27.52 6.95 -14.57
N GLU A 3 -26.62 6.96 -13.59
CA GLU A 3 -25.96 5.78 -13.02
C GLU A 3 -26.91 4.81 -12.28
N ASP A 4 -28.22 5.05 -12.38
CA ASP A 4 -29.32 4.35 -11.71
C ASP A 4 -29.67 2.96 -12.27
N HIS A 5 -28.91 2.45 -13.25
CA HIS A 5 -29.43 1.38 -14.11
C HIS A 5 -29.08 -0.05 -13.68
N SER A 6 -28.26 -0.26 -12.65
CA SER A 6 -28.11 -1.60 -12.02
C SER A 6 -27.38 -1.53 -10.67
N LYS A 7 -27.71 -2.45 -9.76
CA LYS A 7 -27.08 -2.60 -8.43
C LYS A 7 -25.56 -2.90 -8.49
N ASN A 8 -25.04 -3.21 -9.68
CA ASN A 8 -23.65 -3.54 -9.99
C ASN A 8 -23.21 -2.79 -11.26
N ASN A 9 -23.34 -1.47 -11.27
CA ASN A 9 -22.82 -0.66 -12.36
C ASN A 9 -21.27 -0.70 -12.37
N LEU A 10 -20.66 -0.22 -13.46
CA LEU A 10 -19.21 -0.28 -13.61
C LEU A 10 -18.47 0.46 -12.49
N GLY A 11 -19.02 1.59 -12.05
CA GLY A 11 -18.46 2.39 -10.94
C GLY A 11 -18.46 1.63 -9.63
N SER A 12 -19.59 1.03 -9.22
CA SER A 12 -19.66 0.27 -7.97
C SER A 12 -18.79 -0.99 -8.01
N ARG A 13 -18.65 -1.63 -9.18
CA ARG A 13 -17.75 -2.77 -9.35
C ARG A 13 -16.27 -2.36 -9.32
N ALA A 14 -15.93 -1.19 -9.86
CA ALA A 14 -14.57 -0.64 -9.76
C ALA A 14 -14.24 -0.28 -8.31
N GLU A 15 -15.18 0.32 -7.60
CA GLU A 15 -15.04 0.66 -6.17
C GLU A 15 -14.81 -0.59 -5.31
N GLU A 16 -15.60 -1.64 -5.54
CA GLU A 16 -15.45 -2.92 -4.86
C GLU A 16 -14.10 -3.59 -5.21
N TYR A 17 -13.64 -3.50 -6.45
CA TYR A 17 -12.32 -4.02 -6.85
C TYR A 17 -11.19 -3.29 -6.13
N LEU A 18 -11.28 -1.96 -6.02
CA LEU A 18 -10.31 -1.15 -5.28
C LEU A 18 -10.24 -1.60 -3.81
N ASP A 19 -11.36 -1.72 -3.12
CA ASP A 19 -11.37 -2.11 -1.70
C ASP A 19 -10.98 -3.57 -1.46
N SER A 20 -11.48 -4.48 -2.30
CA SER A 20 -11.37 -5.91 -2.04
C SER A 20 -10.06 -6.52 -2.52
N ILE A 21 -9.44 -5.93 -3.56
CA ILE A 21 -8.24 -6.47 -4.21
C ILE A 21 -7.09 -5.48 -4.09
N VAL A 22 -7.24 -4.25 -4.56
CA VAL A 22 -6.13 -3.28 -4.62
C VAL A 22 -5.67 -2.90 -3.21
N CYS A 23 -6.56 -2.35 -2.38
CA CYS A 23 -6.26 -1.91 -1.01
C CYS A 23 -5.77 -3.03 -0.07
N LYS A 24 -5.88 -4.30 -0.48
CA LYS A 24 -5.40 -5.45 0.29
C LYS A 24 -3.99 -5.90 -0.11
N ASN A 25 -3.49 -5.47 -1.26
CA ASN A 25 -2.17 -5.81 -1.76
C ASN A 25 -1.34 -4.53 -1.98
N LEU A 26 -0.20 -4.46 -1.29
CA LEU A 26 0.70 -3.30 -1.34
C LEU A 26 1.22 -3.03 -2.76
N GLU A 27 1.60 -4.07 -3.50
CA GLU A 27 2.13 -3.96 -4.87
C GLU A 27 1.07 -3.36 -5.80
N MET A 28 -0.17 -3.85 -5.70
CA MET A 28 -1.30 -3.36 -6.50
C MET A 28 -1.62 -1.90 -6.17
N CYS A 29 -1.54 -1.49 -4.89
CA CYS A 29 -1.74 -0.09 -4.50
C CYS A 29 -0.69 0.82 -5.16
N VAL A 30 0.58 0.41 -5.14
CA VAL A 30 1.66 1.19 -5.74
C VAL A 30 1.46 1.29 -7.26
N GLU A 31 1.10 0.19 -7.92
CA GLU A 31 0.84 0.23 -9.36
C GLU A 31 -0.34 1.14 -9.72
N VAL A 32 -1.44 1.07 -8.96
CA VAL A 32 -2.58 1.99 -9.16
C VAL A 32 -2.17 3.44 -8.95
N LEU A 33 -1.36 3.74 -7.93
CA LEU A 33 -0.83 5.08 -7.69
C LEU A 33 0.00 5.58 -8.88
N ARG A 34 0.92 4.77 -9.40
CA ARG A 34 1.74 5.12 -10.59
C ARG A 34 0.88 5.40 -11.81
N GLN A 35 -0.17 4.61 -12.05
CA GLN A 35 -1.07 4.83 -13.17
C GLN A 35 -1.97 6.05 -12.97
N SER A 36 -2.34 6.34 -11.71
CA SER A 36 -3.17 7.48 -11.36
C SER A 36 -2.51 8.83 -11.60
N GLU A 37 -1.17 8.89 -11.63
CA GLU A 37 -0.42 10.11 -11.97
C GLU A 37 -0.80 10.66 -13.35
N ASN A 38 -1.06 9.78 -14.33
CA ASN A 38 -1.49 10.16 -15.68
C ASN A 38 -2.99 10.53 -15.77
N LEU A 39 -3.73 10.30 -14.69
CA LEU A 39 -5.18 10.50 -14.59
C LEU A 39 -5.56 11.66 -13.67
N LEU A 40 -4.57 12.40 -13.14
CA LEU A 40 -4.82 13.60 -12.37
C LEU A 40 -5.42 14.71 -13.25
N PRO A 41 -6.41 15.48 -12.75
CA PRO A 41 -6.93 15.50 -11.37
C PRO A 41 -8.04 14.49 -11.08
N LEU A 42 -8.58 13.80 -12.10
CA LEU A 42 -9.76 12.94 -11.96
C LEU A 42 -9.57 11.82 -10.92
N ALA A 43 -8.37 11.23 -10.84
CA ALA A 43 -8.07 10.20 -9.85
C ALA A 43 -8.15 10.72 -8.40
N ASP A 44 -7.85 11.99 -8.19
CA ASP A 44 -7.94 12.64 -6.88
C ASP A 44 -9.41 13.00 -6.54
N GLU A 45 -10.15 13.52 -7.52
CA GLU A 45 -11.59 13.78 -7.38
C GLU A 45 -12.40 12.51 -7.03
N LEU A 46 -11.99 11.35 -7.59
CA LEU A 46 -12.56 10.04 -7.30
C LEU A 46 -11.98 9.39 -6.02
N LYS A 47 -11.11 10.07 -5.28
CA LYS A 47 -10.47 9.60 -4.04
C LYS A 47 -9.68 8.29 -4.19
N ILE A 48 -9.22 7.98 -5.39
CA ILE A 48 -8.41 6.77 -5.65
C ILE A 48 -7.03 6.95 -5.00
N VAL A 49 -6.46 8.14 -5.15
CA VAL A 49 -5.13 8.49 -4.62
C VAL A 49 -5.10 8.35 -3.10
N SER A 50 -5.98 9.05 -2.38
CA SER A 50 -6.05 9.00 -0.91
C SER A 50 -6.30 7.60 -0.35
N ARG A 51 -7.21 6.83 -0.95
CA ARG A 51 -7.48 5.45 -0.53
C ARG A 51 -6.26 4.54 -0.69
N CYS A 52 -5.56 4.65 -1.82
CA CYS A 52 -4.36 3.84 -2.03
C CYS A 52 -3.22 4.24 -1.08
N ILE A 53 -3.07 5.53 -0.75
CA ILE A 53 -2.08 6.00 0.24
C ILE A 53 -2.39 5.45 1.63
N ASP A 54 -3.64 5.54 2.08
CA ASP A 54 -4.06 4.98 3.37
C ASP A 54 -3.82 3.47 3.44
N ALA A 55 -4.13 2.76 2.36
CA ALA A 55 -3.86 1.33 2.25
C ALA A 55 -2.35 1.04 2.30
N VAL A 56 -1.54 1.75 1.52
CA VAL A 56 -0.07 1.64 1.55
C VAL A 56 0.47 1.88 2.95
N ALA A 57 0.06 2.98 3.62
CA ALA A 57 0.52 3.31 4.95
C ALA A 57 0.17 2.21 5.96
N SER A 58 -1.05 1.66 5.89
CA SER A 58 -1.47 0.54 6.73
C SER A 58 -0.64 -0.72 6.47
N LYS A 59 -0.43 -1.09 5.20
CA LYS A 59 0.31 -2.31 4.83
C LYS A 59 1.79 -2.19 5.12
N ALA A 60 2.42 -1.06 4.81
CA ALA A 60 3.82 -0.80 5.14
C ALA A 60 4.06 -0.87 6.65
N CYS A 61 3.14 -0.37 7.48
CA CYS A 61 3.23 -0.55 8.93
C CYS A 61 3.23 -2.03 9.33
N VAL A 62 2.34 -2.83 8.75
CA VAL A 62 2.27 -4.27 9.05
C VAL A 62 3.55 -5.01 8.62
N GLU A 63 4.05 -4.73 7.42
CA GLU A 63 5.31 -5.30 6.92
C GLU A 63 6.50 -4.91 7.80
N GLN A 64 6.60 -3.63 8.20
CA GLN A 64 7.64 -3.16 9.11
C GLN A 64 7.57 -3.83 10.48
N ILE A 65 6.37 -4.03 11.03
CA ILE A 65 6.19 -4.74 12.30
C ILE A 65 6.61 -6.20 12.16
N ALA A 66 6.15 -6.90 11.11
CA ALA A 66 6.51 -8.29 10.85
C ALA A 66 8.03 -8.46 10.70
N SER A 67 8.65 -7.58 9.93
CA SER A 67 10.10 -7.53 9.71
C SER A 67 10.87 -7.18 10.99
N SER A 68 10.32 -6.34 11.86
CA SER A 68 10.91 -6.05 13.19
C SER A 68 10.88 -7.27 14.12
N PHE A 69 9.81 -8.06 14.09
CA PHE A 69 9.71 -9.27 14.91
C PHE A 69 10.58 -10.42 14.40
N SER A 70 10.74 -10.57 13.08
CA SER A 70 11.62 -11.60 12.52
C SER A 70 13.10 -11.38 12.86
N ARG A 71 13.48 -10.12 13.13
CA ARG A 71 14.81 -9.70 13.58
C ARG A 71 15.09 -9.94 15.07
N LEU A 72 14.10 -10.40 15.82
CA LEU A 72 14.21 -10.56 17.27
C LEU A 72 14.86 -11.90 17.62
N GLU A 73 16.01 -11.84 18.31
CA GLU A 73 16.76 -13.03 18.72
C GLU A 73 16.96 -13.07 20.23
N TYR A 74 16.85 -14.26 20.81
CA TYR A 74 17.08 -14.46 22.23
C TYR A 74 18.59 -14.61 22.52
N SER A 75 19.14 -13.68 23.29
CA SER A 75 20.52 -13.76 23.76
C SER A 75 20.67 -14.81 24.85
N SER A 76 21.86 -15.40 24.97
CA SER A 76 22.26 -16.26 26.10
C SER A 76 22.09 -15.57 27.46
N SER A 77 22.06 -14.24 27.49
CA SER A 77 21.79 -13.43 28.69
C SER A 77 20.31 -13.38 29.11
N GLY A 78 19.41 -14.05 28.40
CA GLY A 78 17.97 -14.01 28.66
C GLY A 78 17.26 -12.77 28.10
N ARG A 79 17.97 -11.88 27.42
CA ARG A 79 17.43 -10.65 26.82
C ARG A 79 17.14 -10.84 25.34
N LEU A 80 16.05 -10.23 24.89
CA LEU A 80 15.78 -10.08 23.47
C LEU A 80 16.72 -9.01 22.90
N HIS A 81 17.33 -9.30 21.76
CA HIS A 81 18.11 -8.34 21.00
C HIS A 81 17.68 -8.36 19.54
N MET A 82 17.87 -7.24 18.86
CA MET A 82 17.69 -7.19 17.41
C MET A 82 18.96 -7.66 16.72
N SER A 83 18.83 -8.66 15.86
CA SER A 83 19.94 -9.11 15.04
C SER A 83 20.27 -8.05 14.01
N LYS A 84 21.56 -7.70 13.92
CA LYS A 84 22.07 -6.75 12.90
C LYS A 84 22.12 -7.37 11.50
N GLN A 85 21.87 -8.67 11.40
CA GLN A 85 22.14 -9.51 10.23
C GLN A 85 20.85 -10.07 9.62
N ALA A 86 19.75 -9.33 9.70
CA ALA A 86 18.70 -9.51 8.71
C ALA A 86 19.13 -8.73 7.48
N ASN A 87 19.48 -9.44 6.40
CA ASN A 87 19.71 -8.84 5.10
C ASN A 87 18.62 -7.80 4.82
N CYS A 88 19.05 -6.56 4.56
CA CYS A 88 18.20 -5.49 4.05
C CYS A 88 17.67 -5.78 2.62
N GLU A 89 17.86 -6.99 2.09
CA GLU A 89 17.33 -7.48 0.80
C GLU A 89 15.80 -7.66 0.81
N GLY A 90 15.12 -7.47 1.95
CA GLY A 90 13.73 -7.87 2.15
C GLY A 90 12.65 -6.79 1.99
N ASP A 91 13.01 -5.52 1.87
CA ASP A 91 12.02 -4.43 1.86
C ASP A 91 11.74 -3.92 0.43
N TRP A 92 11.38 -4.84 -0.49
CA TRP A 92 11.04 -4.54 -1.90
C TRP A 92 10.11 -3.33 -2.07
N TRP A 93 9.19 -3.17 -1.12
CA TRP A 93 8.19 -2.11 -1.11
C TRP A 93 8.80 -0.72 -0.86
N ILE A 94 9.98 -0.61 -0.25
CA ILE A 94 10.65 0.68 -0.05
C ILE A 94 11.10 1.25 -1.40
N GLU A 95 11.66 0.39 -2.26
CA GLU A 95 12.12 0.78 -3.60
C GLU A 95 10.94 1.23 -4.45
N ASP A 96 9.86 0.45 -4.45
CA ASP A 96 8.64 0.76 -5.19
C ASP A 96 7.95 2.05 -4.72
N LEU A 97 7.93 2.31 -3.40
CA LEU A 97 7.44 3.57 -2.86
C LEU A 97 8.36 4.74 -3.19
N SER A 98 9.68 4.54 -3.22
CA SER A 98 10.63 5.63 -3.49
C SER A 98 10.50 6.24 -4.89
N VAL A 99 9.91 5.49 -5.84
CA VAL A 99 9.67 5.94 -7.21
C VAL A 99 8.42 6.82 -7.33
N LEU A 100 7.51 6.78 -6.35
CA LEU A 100 6.31 7.60 -6.35
C LEU A 100 6.66 9.08 -6.13
N ARG A 101 5.93 9.97 -6.82
CA ARG A 101 6.12 11.41 -6.67
C ARG A 101 5.81 11.87 -5.24
N ILE A 102 6.64 12.76 -4.69
CA ILE A 102 6.46 13.26 -3.32
C ILE A 102 5.13 13.99 -3.12
N ASP A 103 4.60 14.57 -4.19
CA ASP A 103 3.31 15.28 -4.23
C ASP A 103 2.12 14.35 -3.90
N LEU A 104 2.29 13.03 -4.04
CA LEU A 104 1.29 12.03 -3.66
C LEU A 104 1.25 11.78 -2.15
N TYR A 105 2.22 12.25 -1.36
CA TYR A 105 2.26 12.00 0.09
C TYR A 105 1.76 13.19 0.93
N GLN A 106 1.08 14.16 0.29
CA GLN A 106 0.56 15.36 0.96
C GLN A 106 -0.75 15.15 1.71
#